data_AF-A0A955N6W8-F1
#
_entry.id   AF-A0A955N6W8-F1
#
_cell.length_a   1.000
_cell.length_b   1.000
_cell.length_c   1.000
_cell.angle_alpha   90.00
_cell.angle_beta   90.00
_cell.angle_gamma   90.00
#
_symmetry.space_group_name_H-M   'P 1'
#
loop_
_entity.id
_entity.type
_entity.pdbx_description
1 polymer ?
#
loop_
_entity_poly.entity_id
_entity_poly.type
_entity_poly.pdbx_seq_one_letter_code
_entity_poly.pdbx_strand_id
1 'polypeptide(L)'
;MTPVHTIVAKELRSAFVSPVVYVIAAIFLAIVGLLAYSAAANASNQAIRLMQIQNTYAQLNLNDMLFRPLFRSINLILMIILPLLTMRLFAEERKLRTFELLLTSPIGVNEIVSGKFMSVIIVYSGLLSLTSLIPITLSAYATFDWRPIYLGYV
;
A
#
# COMPACT_ATOMS: atom_id res chain seq x y z
N MET A 1 28.14 10.58 -6.96
CA MET A 1 26.72 10.20 -6.75
C MET A 1 26.23 9.58 -8.05
N THR A 2 25.68 8.37 -8.04
CA THR A 2 25.19 7.74 -9.29
C THR A 2 23.99 8.54 -9.83
N PRO A 3 23.84 8.68 -11.16
CA PRO A 3 22.74 9.43 -11.77
C PRO A 3 21.36 8.93 -11.33
N VAL A 4 21.24 7.62 -11.09
CA VAL A 4 20.02 6.96 -10.57
C VAL A 4 19.57 7.55 -9.23
N HIS A 5 20.49 7.76 -8.27
CA HIS A 5 20.14 8.27 -6.95
C HIS A 5 19.62 9.71 -7.01
N THR A 6 20.19 10.54 -7.89
CA THR A 6 19.74 11.91 -8.11
C THR A 6 18.32 11.95 -8.68
N ILE A 7 18.01 11.06 -9.61
CA ILE A 7 16.65 10.91 -10.16
C ILE A 7 15.69 10.49 -9.05
N VAL A 8 16.05 9.49 -8.24
CA VAL A 8 15.21 9.02 -7.13
C VAL A 8 14.87 10.15 -6.16
N ALA A 9 15.89 10.89 -5.69
CA ALA A 9 15.69 12.01 -4.76
C ALA A 9 14.81 13.12 -5.36
N LYS A 10 14.99 13.44 -6.64
CA LYS A 10 14.16 14.42 -7.37
C LYS A 10 12.70 13.96 -7.44
N GLU A 11 12.45 12.72 -7.86
CA GLU A 11 11.11 12.18 -8.02
C GLU A 11 10.39 12.02 -6.67
N LEU A 12 11.10 11.56 -5.62
CA LEU A 12 10.54 11.52 -4.27
C LEU A 12 10.16 12.90 -3.77
N ARG A 13 11.04 13.90 -3.94
CA ARG A 13 10.73 15.27 -3.55
C ARG A 13 9.53 15.80 -4.32
N SER A 14 9.43 15.52 -5.61
CA SER A 14 8.26 15.89 -6.43
C SER A 14 6.98 15.21 -5.92
N ALA A 15 7.06 13.92 -5.56
CA ALA A 15 5.95 13.18 -4.99
C ALA A 15 5.46 13.76 -3.66
N PHE A 16 6.36 14.05 -2.72
CA PHE A 16 6.03 14.61 -1.40
C PHE A 16 5.68 16.10 -1.41
N VAL A 17 5.97 16.83 -2.48
CA VAL A 17 5.52 18.23 -2.63
C VAL A 17 4.17 18.30 -3.34
N SER A 18 3.82 17.30 -4.14
CA SER A 18 2.55 17.26 -4.87
C SER A 18 1.37 16.97 -3.93
N PRO A 19 0.37 17.88 -3.82
CA PRO A 19 -0.82 17.66 -2.99
C PRO A 19 -1.59 16.39 -3.35
N VAL A 20 -1.51 15.97 -4.62
CA VAL A 20 -2.23 14.82 -5.16
C VAL A 20 -1.80 13.51 -4.49
N VAL A 21 -0.51 13.35 -4.14
CA VAL A 21 -0.04 12.13 -3.45
C VAL A 21 -0.68 12.00 -2.08
N TYR A 22 -0.79 13.09 -1.33
CA TYR A 22 -1.45 13.09 -0.02
C TYR A 22 -2.94 12.79 -0.14
N VAL A 23 -3.63 13.35 -1.13
CA VAL A 23 -5.05 13.06 -1.37
C VAL A 23 -5.25 11.58 -1.70
N ILE A 24 -4.45 11.02 -2.59
CA ILE A 24 -4.53 9.59 -2.94
C ILE A 24 -4.22 8.72 -1.71
N ALA A 25 -3.16 9.06 -0.94
CA ALA A 25 -2.79 8.33 0.27
C ALA A 25 -3.90 8.39 1.33
N ALA A 26 -4.52 9.56 1.53
CA ALA A 26 -5.62 9.74 2.48
C ALA A 26 -6.86 8.93 2.07
N ILE A 27 -7.25 8.98 0.79
CA ILE A 27 -8.36 8.19 0.25
C ILE A 27 -8.06 6.69 0.38
N PHE A 28 -6.85 6.27 0.01
CA PHE A 28 -6.40 4.89 0.17
C PHE A 28 -6.51 4.41 1.62
N LEU A 29 -5.95 5.18 2.56
CA LEU A 29 -6.00 4.84 3.98
C LEU A 29 -7.43 4.85 4.53
N ALA A 30 -8.27 5.78 4.10
CA ALA A 30 -9.68 5.83 4.51
C ALA A 30 -10.42 4.57 4.01
N ILE A 31 -10.24 4.19 2.75
CA ILE A 31 -10.84 2.97 2.19
C ILE A 31 -10.33 1.74 2.94
N VAL A 32 -9.01 1.60 3.12
CA VAL A 32 -8.42 0.46 3.82
C VAL A 32 -8.87 0.40 5.28
N GLY A 33 -8.97 1.53 5.97
CA GLY A 33 -9.48 1.63 7.33
C GLY A 33 -10.96 1.23 7.45
N LEU A 34 -11.80 1.68 6.52
CA LEU A 34 -13.21 1.26 6.46
C LEU A 34 -13.34 -0.24 6.19
N LEU A 35 -12.50 -0.78 5.31
CA LEU A 35 -12.48 -2.21 5.03
C LEU A 35 -11.99 -3.00 6.26
N ALA A 36 -10.95 -2.54 6.95
CA ALA A 36 -10.45 -3.08 8.22
C ALA A 36 -11.57 -3.16 9.26
N TYR A 37 -12.30 -2.06 9.46
CA TYR A 37 -13.45 -2.03 10.35
C TYR A 37 -14.54 -3.02 9.92
N SER A 38 -14.86 -3.07 8.62
CA SER A 38 -15.88 -3.99 8.11
C SER A 38 -15.50 -5.46 8.30
N ALA A 39 -14.24 -5.84 8.08
CA ALA A 39 -13.76 -7.20 8.30
C ALA A 39 -13.78 -7.55 9.78
N ALA A 40 -13.42 -6.61 10.66
CA ALA A 40 -13.49 -6.81 12.11
C ALA A 40 -14.91 -7.00 12.61
N ALA A 41 -15.86 -6.18 12.14
CA ALA A 41 -17.26 -6.32 12.47
C ALA A 41 -17.83 -7.67 11.98
N ASN A 42 -17.47 -8.10 10.76
CA ASN A 42 -17.88 -9.38 10.21
C ASN A 42 -17.30 -10.56 10.99
N ALA A 43 -16.02 -10.49 11.39
CA ALA A 43 -15.38 -11.52 12.21
C ALA A 43 -16.06 -11.65 13.57
N SER A 44 -16.38 -10.53 14.22
CA SER A 44 -17.11 -10.50 15.51
C SER A 44 -18.52 -11.11 15.39
N ASN A 45 -19.28 -10.72 14.37
CA ASN A 45 -20.64 -11.25 14.13
C ASN A 45 -20.62 -12.76 13.85
N GLN A 46 -19.60 -13.27 13.17
CA GLN A 46 -19.44 -14.70 12.92
C GLN A 46 -19.03 -15.45 14.18
N ALA A 47 -18.10 -14.91 14.97
CA ALA A 47 -17.72 -15.49 16.25
C ALA A 47 -18.92 -15.65 17.20
N ILE A 48 -19.78 -14.62 17.30
CA ILE A 48 -21.01 -14.66 18.13
C ILE A 48 -21.99 -15.73 17.62
N ARG A 49 -22.20 -15.85 16.30
CA ARG A 49 -23.09 -16.87 15.72
C ARG A 49 -22.59 -18.29 15.95
N LEU A 50 -21.27 -18.51 15.89
CA LEU A 50 -20.67 -19.82 16.12
C LEU A 50 -20.79 -20.25 17.59
N MET A 51 -20.64 -19.32 18.53
CA MET A 51 -20.85 -19.57 19.96
C MET A 51 -22.30 -19.93 20.31
N GLN A 52 -23.29 -19.49 19.52
CA GLN A 52 -24.70 -19.81 19.73
C GLN A 52 -25.12 -21.19 19.19
N ILE A 53 -24.47 -21.68 18.12
CA ILE A 53 -24.88 -22.90 17.41
C ILE A 53 -24.11 -24.14 17.88
N GLN A 54 -22.87 -23.99 18.31
CA GLN A 54 -22.06 -25.07 18.87
C GLN A 54 -21.40 -24.58 20.17
N ASN A 55 -21.70 -25.24 21.29
CA ASN A 55 -20.95 -25.15 22.56
C ASN A 55 -19.50 -25.68 22.43
N THR A 56 -18.91 -25.58 21.25
CA THR A 56 -17.54 -25.97 20.95
C THR A 56 -16.77 -24.69 20.69
N TYR A 57 -15.72 -24.47 21.49
CA TYR A 57 -14.67 -23.50 21.20
C TYR A 57 -13.96 -23.94 19.91
N ALA A 58 -14.62 -23.80 18.76
CA ALA A 58 -13.97 -23.87 17.47
C ALA A 58 -12.81 -22.87 17.56
N GLN A 59 -11.60 -23.34 17.31
CA GLN A 59 -10.40 -22.51 17.33
C GLN A 59 -10.63 -21.33 16.39
N LEU A 60 -11.07 -20.20 16.95
CA LEU A 60 -11.38 -18.99 16.23
C LEU A 60 -10.03 -18.41 15.83
N ASN A 61 -9.54 -18.83 14.67
CA ASN A 61 -8.40 -18.20 14.03
C ASN A 61 -8.84 -16.82 13.55
N LEU A 62 -8.80 -15.85 14.46
CA LEU A 62 -9.02 -14.42 14.16
C LEU A 62 -8.17 -13.99 12.96
N ASN A 63 -7.00 -14.60 12.80
CA ASN A 63 -6.10 -14.35 11.68
C ASN A 63 -6.77 -14.57 10.31
N ASP A 64 -7.44 -15.71 10.12
CA ASP A 64 -8.07 -16.07 8.85
C ASP A 64 -9.35 -15.28 8.59
N MET A 65 -10.06 -14.91 9.66
CA MET A 65 -11.33 -14.19 9.55
C MET A 65 -11.15 -12.69 9.31
N LEU A 66 -10.10 -12.08 9.87
CA LEU A 66 -9.78 -10.67 9.72
C LEU A 66 -8.79 -10.43 8.58
N PHE A 67 -7.58 -10.98 8.66
CA PHE A 67 -6.50 -10.52 7.79
C PHE A 67 -6.63 -11.03 6.37
N ARG A 68 -7.12 -12.25 6.16
CA ARG A 68 -7.30 -12.82 4.81
C ARG A 68 -8.21 -11.98 3.90
N PRO A 69 -9.43 -11.58 4.32
CA PRO A 69 -10.26 -10.70 3.51
C PRO A 69 -9.69 -9.28 3.39
N LEU A 70 -8.96 -8.80 4.40
CA LEU A 70 -8.31 -7.49 4.36
C LEU A 70 -7.20 -7.43 3.33
N PHE A 71 -6.25 -8.38 3.36
CA PHE A 71 -5.17 -8.44 2.38
C PHE A 71 -5.70 -8.63 0.96
N ARG A 72 -6.75 -9.43 0.77
CA ARG A 72 -7.41 -9.57 -0.54
C ARG A 72 -7.92 -8.22 -1.06
N SER A 73 -8.52 -7.41 -0.19
CA SER A 73 -9.08 -6.12 -0.58
C SER A 73 -7.98 -5.07 -0.81
N ILE A 74 -6.96 -5.05 0.05
CA ILE A 74 -5.76 -4.20 -0.10
C ILE A 74 -5.07 -4.49 -1.43
N ASN A 75 -4.84 -5.77 -1.77
CA ASN A 75 -4.21 -6.16 -3.02
C ASN A 75 -4.99 -5.70 -4.26
N LEU A 76 -6.32 -5.81 -4.24
CA LEU A 76 -7.17 -5.33 -5.33
C LEU A 76 -7.04 -3.82 -5.53
N ILE A 77 -7.05 -3.05 -4.44
CA ILE A 77 -6.91 -1.59 -4.49
C ILE A 77 -5.50 -1.20 -4.97
N LEU A 78 -4.46 -1.86 -4.47
CA LEU A 78 -3.07 -1.61 -4.88
C LEU A 78 -2.86 -1.91 -6.37
N MET A 79 -3.55 -2.91 -6.92
CA MET A 79 -3.51 -3.21 -8.37
C MET A 79 -4.02 -2.05 -9.23
N ILE A 80 -4.88 -1.18 -8.68
CA ILE A 80 -5.37 0.04 -9.36
C ILE A 80 -4.46 1.23 -9.09
N ILE A 81 -3.97 1.37 -7.85
CA ILE A 81 -3.13 2.51 -7.44
C ILE A 81 -1.73 2.46 -8.07
N LEU A 82 -1.13 1.27 -8.21
CA LEU A 82 0.22 1.11 -8.78
C LEU A 82 0.32 1.64 -10.23
N PRO A 83 -0.57 1.23 -11.16
CA PRO A 83 -0.64 1.84 -12.49
C PRO A 83 -0.88 3.34 -12.45
N LEU A 84 -1.73 3.81 -11.55
CA LEU A 84 -2.03 5.24 -11.42
C LEU A 84 -0.78 6.04 -10.99
N LEU A 85 -0.03 5.56 -10.00
CA LEU A 85 1.21 6.20 -9.53
C LEU A 85 2.31 6.18 -10.61
N THR A 86 2.50 5.03 -11.28
CA THR A 86 3.52 4.87 -12.33
C THR A 86 3.20 5.69 -13.58
N MET A 87 1.95 5.69 -14.04
CA MET A 87 1.54 6.48 -15.20
C MET A 87 1.65 7.98 -14.95
N ARG A 88 1.37 8.44 -13.72
CA ARG A 88 1.46 9.86 -13.36
C ARG A 88 2.88 10.41 -13.55
N LEU A 89 3.91 9.65 -13.16
CA LEU A 89 5.31 10.04 -13.32
C LEU A 89 5.69 10.35 -14.76
N PHE A 90 5.21 9.55 -15.72
CA PHE A 90 5.48 9.78 -17.14
C PHE A 90 4.52 10.80 -17.75
N ALA A 91 3.26 10.83 -17.34
CA ALA A 91 2.27 11.77 -17.84
C ALA A 91 2.58 13.22 -17.45
N GLU A 92 3.08 13.46 -16.23
CA GLU A 92 3.49 14.79 -15.77
C GLU A 92 4.68 15.32 -16.59
N GLU A 93 5.66 14.48 -16.91
CA GLU A 93 6.81 14.90 -17.74
C GLU A 93 6.43 15.14 -19.20
N ARG A 94 5.51 14.34 -19.76
CA ARG A 94 4.96 14.60 -21.10
C ARG A 94 4.15 15.89 -21.13
N LYS A 95 3.36 16.16 -20.09
CA LYS A 95 2.58 17.41 -19.97
C LYS A 95 3.47 18.64 -19.85
N LEU A 96 4.57 18.53 -19.11
CA LEU A 96 5.53 19.63 -18.89
C LEU A 96 6.56 19.77 -20.03
N ARG A 97 6.52 18.92 -21.06
CA ARG A 97 7.52 18.81 -22.14
C ARG A 97 8.96 18.64 -21.64
N THR A 98 9.14 18.24 -20.38
CA THR A 98 10.46 17.98 -19.79
C THR A 98 10.99 16.61 -20.17
N PHE A 99 10.15 15.75 -20.75
CA PHE A 99 10.56 14.44 -21.25
C PHE A 99 11.63 14.54 -22.35
N GLU A 100 11.51 15.53 -23.25
CA GLU A 100 12.49 15.78 -24.32
C GLU A 100 13.84 16.28 -23.77
N LEU A 101 13.80 17.11 -22.72
CA LEU A 101 14.99 17.58 -22.00
C LEU A 101 15.68 16.43 -21.24
N LEU A 102 14.92 15.48 -20.71
CA LEU A 102 15.45 14.29 -20.04
C LEU A 102 16.12 13.34 -21.02
N LEU A 103 15.54 13.14 -22.20
CA LEU A 103 16.13 12.27 -23.24
C LEU A 103 17.34 12.87 -23.96
N THR A 104 17.48 14.20 -23.95
CA THR A 104 18.65 14.90 -24.50
C THR A 104 19.79 15.07 -23.48
N SER A 105 19.53 14.76 -22.21
CA SER A 105 20.56 14.73 -21.17
C SER A 105 21.49 13.51 -21.34
N PRO A 106 22.77 13.57 -20.90
CA PRO A 106 23.75 12.50 -21.08
C PRO A 106 23.52 11.34 -20.08
N ILE A 107 22.26 10.94 -19.88
CA ILE A 107 21.83 9.93 -18.91
C ILE A 107 21.18 8.79 -19.70
N GLY A 108 21.56 7.54 -19.40
CA GLY A 108 21.02 6.38 -20.12
C GLY A 108 19.53 6.16 -19.84
N VAL A 109 18.77 5.73 -20.84
CA VAL A 109 17.34 5.41 -20.70
C VAL A 109 17.11 4.39 -19.57
N ASN A 110 18.00 3.40 -19.43
CA ASN A 110 17.94 2.39 -18.36
C ASN A 110 18.10 3.01 -16.95
N GLU A 111 18.92 4.05 -16.82
CA GLU A 111 19.12 4.76 -15.54
C GLU A 111 17.87 5.59 -15.18
N ILE A 112 17.21 6.18 -16.18
CA ILE A 112 15.94 6.90 -16.00
C ILE A 112 14.84 5.95 -15.54
N VAL A 113 14.68 4.80 -16.22
CA VAL A 113 13.65 3.81 -15.89
C VAL A 113 13.89 3.22 -14.50
N SER A 114 15.12 2.83 -14.18
CA SER A 114 15.46 2.29 -12.85
C SER A 114 15.26 3.31 -11.73
N GLY A 115 15.61 4.58 -11.96
CA GLY A 115 15.38 5.66 -11.00
C GLY A 115 13.89 5.88 -10.73
N LYS A 116 13.05 6.00 -11.78
CA LYS A 116 11.60 6.16 -11.60
C LYS A 116 10.96 4.95 -10.92
N PHE A 117 11.36 3.74 -11.30
CA PHE A 117 10.86 2.51 -10.68
C PHE A 117 11.17 2.46 -9.18
N MET A 118 12.41 2.77 -8.80
CA MET A 118 12.82 2.80 -7.39
C MET A 118 12.03 3.84 -6.57
N SER A 119 11.77 5.02 -7.16
CA SER A 119 10.93 6.04 -6.51
C SER A 119 9.51 5.54 -6.23
N VAL A 120 8.91 4.83 -7.17
CA VAL A 120 7.57 4.24 -7.00
C VAL A 120 7.59 3.18 -5.90
N ILE A 121 8.60 2.31 -5.88
CA ILE A 121 8.76 1.30 -4.82
C ILE A 121 8.83 1.96 -3.44
N ILE A 122 9.58 3.05 -3.31
CA ILE A 122 9.72 3.76 -2.03
C ILE A 122 8.37 4.33 -1.59
N VAL A 123 7.63 5.01 -2.49
CA VAL A 123 6.29 5.53 -2.18
C VAL A 123 5.32 4.40 -1.82
N TYR A 124 5.34 3.31 -2.57
CA TYR A 124 4.55 2.10 -2.31
C TYR A 124 4.86 1.49 -0.94
N SER A 125 6.14 1.36 -0.59
CA SER A 125 6.58 0.86 0.71
C SER A 125 6.10 1.77 1.85
N GLY A 126 6.07 3.08 1.65
CA GLY A 126 5.51 4.03 2.61
C GLY A 126 4.00 3.82 2.83
N LEU A 127 3.23 3.59 1.76
CA LEU A 127 1.79 3.28 1.86
C LEU A 127 1.52 1.94 2.59
N LEU A 128 2.32 0.91 2.31
CA LEU A 128 2.24 -0.37 3.04
C LEU A 128 2.60 -0.18 4.52
N SER A 129 3.65 0.59 4.81
CA SER A 129 4.05 0.88 6.20
C SER A 129 2.93 1.59 6.96
N LEU A 130 2.21 2.53 6.34
CA LEU A 130 1.05 3.17 6.96
C LEU A 130 -0.10 2.17 7.21
N THR A 131 -0.30 1.21 6.30
CA THR A 131 -1.31 0.15 6.47
C THR A 131 -0.97 -0.80 7.61
N SER A 132 0.32 -1.03 7.88
CA SER A 132 0.78 -1.86 8.99
C SER A 132 0.41 -1.32 10.38
N LEU A 133 0.01 -0.04 10.49
CA LEU A 133 -0.54 0.50 11.74
C LEU A 133 -1.84 -0.20 12.17
N ILE A 134 -2.59 -0.80 11.23
CA ILE A 134 -3.84 -1.52 11.51
C ILE A 134 -3.58 -2.80 12.33
N PRO A 135 -2.77 -3.78 11.91
CA PRO A 135 -2.46 -4.94 12.73
C PRO A 135 -1.79 -4.56 14.06
N ILE A 136 -0.97 -3.50 14.09
CA ILE A 136 -0.34 -3.01 15.31
C ILE A 136 -1.39 -2.53 16.32
N THR A 137 -2.34 -1.70 15.90
CA THR A 137 -3.41 -1.24 16.78
C THR A 137 -4.33 -2.38 17.22
N LEU A 138 -4.62 -3.32 16.34
CA LEU A 138 -5.38 -4.52 16.70
C LEU A 138 -4.67 -5.38 17.74
N SER A 139 -3.34 -5.51 17.67
CA SER A 139 -2.54 -6.36 18.58
C SER A 139 -2.66 -5.97 20.06
N ALA A 140 -3.11 -4.76 20.37
CA ALA A 140 -3.43 -4.32 21.73
C ALA A 140 -4.74 -4.92 22.27
N TYR A 141 -5.67 -5.33 21.39
CA TYR A 141 -7.00 -5.81 21.75
C TYR A 141 -7.17 -7.32 21.62
N ALA A 142 -6.35 -8.00 20.81
CA ALA A 142 -6.39 -9.43 20.64
C ALA A 142 -5.00 -10.02 20.34
N THR A 143 -4.83 -11.30 20.68
CA THR A 143 -3.61 -12.05 20.37
C THR A 143 -3.69 -12.58 18.94
N PHE A 144 -2.67 -12.27 18.13
CA PHE A 144 -2.57 -12.75 16.76
C PHE A 144 -1.20 -13.34 16.50
N ASP A 145 -1.14 -14.35 15.64
CA ASP A 145 0.13 -14.75 15.03
C ASP A 145 0.59 -13.67 14.05
N TRP A 146 1.82 -13.22 14.20
CA TRP A 146 2.43 -12.22 13.32
C TRP A 146 2.91 -12.82 11.99
N ARG A 147 3.09 -14.14 11.92
CA ARG A 147 3.58 -14.85 10.72
C ARG A 147 2.65 -14.67 9.51
N PRO A 148 1.33 -14.91 9.61
CA PRO A 148 0.41 -14.70 8.47
C PRO A 148 0.31 -13.24 8.06
N ILE A 149 0.45 -12.32 9.01
CA ILE A 149 0.42 -10.87 8.75
C ILE A 149 1.62 -10.48 7.89
N TYR A 150 2.82 -10.89 8.28
CA TYR A 150 4.04 -10.61 7.51
C TYR A 150 3.98 -11.20 6.10
N LEU A 151 3.50 -12.44 5.97
CA LEU A 151 3.30 -13.11 4.67
C LEU A 151 2.25 -12.42 3.79
N GLY A 152 1.32 -11.64 4.35
CA GLY A 152 0.34 -10.87 3.59
C GLY A 152 0.89 -9.58 2.99
N TYR A 153 2.03 -9.08 3.49
CA TYR A 153 2.68 -7.86 3.01
C TYR A 153 3.83 -8.11 2.01
N VAL A 154 4.35 -9.34 1.95
CA VAL A 154 5.42 -9.79 1.05
C VAL A 154 4.84 -10.43 -0.20
#